data_AF-A0ABD2IA83-F1
#
_entry.id   AF-A0ABD2IA83-F1
#
_cell.length_a   1.000
_cell.length_b   1.000
_cell.length_c   1.000
_cell.angle_alpha   90.00
_cell.angle_beta   90.00
_cell.angle_gamma   90.00
#
_symmetry.space_group_name_H-M   'P 1'
#
loop_
_entity.id
_entity.type
_entity.pdbx_description
1 polymer ?
#
loop_
_entity_poly.entity_id
_entity_poly.type
_entity_poly.pdbx_seq_one_letter_code
_entity_poly.pdbx_strand_id
1 'polypeptide(L)'
;MGRKPLPAELLNEIVHCVRREHAHANICFASFALQNFMLPRVALWRRIWLFDLFKLRPAYRKAERDWMWRHIEKRAGKDEECHRVIRALDSVMQVPQAAVQRKAICRLLGRPGHEKVKGTVTFYQNEGDENVLVRGTIKGLPPGEHAFTIYESGDLSSKTFHSVGRHFQHEGQRHGAPHNWFRHVGDLGNILADANGTAEINWSDNVISLYGPNNIIGRSLAVHEREDDFGEGCNDVGRSRESGNAGAKLSCGVIGITFDTNKSTLAADYGSLKRSIHLMCGVIFVALDTYKPTVSAGFGHAFMELRELYGDAASSEMWHFVVKRCAIGGKACALLIESLENIMKRPRESLPLHGISMPKKAVCTLVGVGTYNVKGTVTFTQNRRDDRVMISGDISLPSGKHGLHIHEFGNISDGCLGIGGHFNPMGEKHGGPKDWERHVGDLGNIDCWSSFSTRIELSDRFVSLFDDVTNVIGRALVVHQFQDDLGRGVGDKAAESKRTGNAGDAIAWGVIGLADGWTRLTRHWTGIFS
;
A
#
# COMPACT_ATOMS: atom_id res chain seq x y z
N MET A 1 -1.62 53.71 -23.20
CA MET A 1 -2.75 53.20 -24.01
C MET A 1 -3.38 52.04 -23.25
N GLY A 2 -4.68 52.14 -22.95
CA GLY A 2 -5.37 51.25 -22.01
C GLY A 2 -5.44 49.79 -22.47
N ARG A 3 -5.32 48.86 -21.51
CA ARG A 3 -5.62 47.44 -21.74
C ARG A 3 -7.13 47.25 -21.59
N LYS A 4 -7.83 46.96 -22.69
CA LYS A 4 -9.22 46.49 -22.64
C LYS A 4 -9.23 45.03 -22.14
N PRO A 5 -10.18 44.64 -21.27
CA PRO A 5 -10.40 43.23 -20.94
C PRO A 5 -10.90 42.45 -22.17
N LEU A 6 -10.57 41.16 -22.22
CA LEU A 6 -11.02 40.25 -23.28
C LEU A 6 -12.57 40.20 -23.33
N PRO A 7 -13.20 40.17 -24.53
CA PRO A 7 -14.65 40.07 -24.66
C PRO A 7 -15.20 38.79 -24.03
N ALA A 8 -16.30 38.90 -23.30
CA ALA A 8 -16.94 37.79 -22.57
C ALA A 8 -17.35 36.60 -23.48
N GLU A 9 -17.55 36.86 -24.77
CA GLU A 9 -17.87 35.84 -25.78
C GLU A 9 -16.68 34.89 -26.02
N LEU A 10 -15.44 35.41 -26.02
CA LEU A 10 -14.23 34.59 -26.15
C LEU A 10 -13.96 33.76 -24.89
N LEU A 11 -14.31 34.29 -23.71
CA LEU A 11 -14.18 33.58 -22.43
C LEU A 11 -15.20 32.42 -22.32
N ASN A 12 -16.40 32.61 -22.85
CA ASN A 12 -17.42 31.57 -22.93
C ASN A 12 -17.05 30.47 -23.94
N GLU A 13 -16.43 30.80 -25.07
CA GLU A 13 -15.86 29.79 -25.99
C GLU A 13 -14.72 29.00 -25.34
N ILE A 14 -13.85 29.65 -24.55
CA ILE A 14 -12.77 28.99 -23.79
C ILE A 14 -13.33 28.00 -22.75
N VAL A 15 -14.36 28.40 -21.99
CA VAL A 15 -15.01 27.52 -21.01
C VAL A 15 -15.78 26.38 -21.69
N HIS A 16 -16.37 26.61 -22.87
CA HIS A 16 -17.03 25.56 -23.64
C HIS A 16 -16.04 24.57 -24.26
N CYS A 17 -14.86 25.04 -24.68
CA CYS A 17 -13.80 24.22 -25.27
C CYS A 17 -13.07 23.36 -24.20
N VAL A 18 -12.93 23.85 -22.96
CA VAL A 18 -12.42 23.06 -21.83
C VAL A 18 -13.37 21.92 -21.41
N ARG A 19 -14.67 22.03 -21.70
CA ARG A 19 -15.69 21.02 -21.38
C ARG A 19 -15.87 19.93 -22.44
N ARG A 20 -15.33 20.08 -23.66
CA ARG A 20 -15.38 19.04 -24.71
C ARG A 20 -13.96 18.58 -25.04
N GLU A 21 -13.78 17.27 -25.02
CA GLU A 21 -12.55 16.52 -25.23
C GLU A 21 -11.56 17.12 -26.25
N HIS A 22 -10.28 17.23 -25.85
CA HIS A 22 -9.07 16.76 -26.57
C HIS A 22 -7.79 17.35 -25.92
N ALA A 23 -6.95 16.49 -25.34
CA ALA A 23 -5.73 16.86 -24.60
C ALA A 23 -4.64 17.58 -25.43
N HIS A 24 -4.76 17.63 -26.76
CA HIS A 24 -3.73 18.18 -27.65
C HIS A 24 -3.88 19.68 -27.94
N ALA A 25 -5.06 20.29 -27.78
CA ALA A 25 -5.24 21.72 -28.01
C ALA A 25 -4.62 22.60 -26.90
N ASN A 26 -4.50 22.07 -25.68
CA ASN A 26 -3.96 22.78 -24.52
C ASN A 26 -2.45 23.03 -24.60
N ILE A 27 -1.71 22.23 -25.38
CA ILE A 27 -0.25 22.32 -25.50
C ILE A 27 0.14 23.46 -26.46
N CYS A 28 -0.60 23.65 -27.56
CA CYS A 28 -0.26 24.66 -28.57
C CYS A 28 -0.61 26.09 -28.13
N PHE A 29 -1.70 26.29 -27.37
CA PHE A 29 -2.13 27.63 -26.95
C PHE A 29 -1.31 28.19 -25.78
N ALA A 30 -0.91 27.34 -24.83
CA ALA A 30 -0.01 27.73 -23.74
C ALA A 30 1.38 28.11 -24.29
N SER A 31 1.90 27.37 -25.28
CA SER A 31 3.16 27.71 -25.95
C SER A 31 3.08 29.02 -26.76
N PHE A 32 1.94 29.34 -27.39
CA PHE A 32 1.77 30.60 -28.15
C PHE A 32 1.72 31.83 -27.23
N ALA A 33 1.12 31.71 -26.04
CA ALA A 33 1.13 32.74 -25.02
C ALA A 33 2.51 32.95 -24.39
N LEU A 34 3.27 31.86 -24.20
CA LEU A 34 4.64 31.87 -23.64
C LEU A 34 5.69 32.45 -24.60
N GLN A 35 5.56 32.27 -25.92
CA GLN A 35 6.55 32.76 -26.89
C GLN A 35 6.48 34.26 -27.21
N ASN A 36 5.33 34.92 -26.99
CA ASN A 36 5.16 36.32 -27.40
C ASN A 36 5.29 37.36 -26.28
N PHE A 37 5.37 36.96 -25.00
CA PHE A 37 5.21 37.95 -23.92
C PHE A 37 6.27 37.98 -22.80
N MET A 38 7.19 37.02 -22.67
CA MET A 38 8.12 37.05 -21.52
C MET A 38 9.46 36.36 -21.80
N LEU A 39 10.50 37.14 -22.13
CA LEU A 39 11.93 36.94 -21.80
C LEU A 39 12.65 38.28 -22.13
N PRO A 40 13.67 38.77 -21.39
CA PRO A 40 14.82 37.96 -20.96
C PRO A 40 15.46 38.31 -19.59
N ARG A 41 15.97 37.29 -18.88
CA ARG A 41 17.39 37.14 -18.44
C ARG A 41 17.48 36.12 -17.29
N VAL A 42 18.09 34.99 -17.62
CA VAL A 42 18.43 33.88 -16.73
C VAL A 42 19.85 34.08 -16.20
N ALA A 43 20.03 33.97 -14.88
CA ALA A 43 21.20 33.46 -14.14
C ALA A 43 20.96 33.81 -12.65
N LEU A 44 21.02 32.92 -11.66
CA LEU A 44 22.06 31.96 -11.35
C LEU A 44 21.48 30.98 -10.31
N TRP A 45 21.36 29.69 -10.64
CA TRP A 45 20.87 28.67 -9.71
C TRP A 45 22.03 27.97 -9.00
N ARG A 46 21.96 27.88 -7.68
CA ARG A 46 22.34 26.67 -6.93
C ARG A 46 21.81 26.70 -5.49
N ARG A 47 20.88 25.77 -5.25
CA ARG A 47 20.79 24.82 -4.11
C ARG A 47 19.53 24.89 -3.23
N ILE A 48 18.73 23.82 -3.41
CA ILE A 48 18.14 22.93 -2.38
C ILE A 48 17.04 23.53 -1.50
N TRP A 49 15.81 22.99 -1.62
CA TRP A 49 14.89 22.59 -0.52
C TRP A 49 13.38 22.46 -0.89
N LEU A 50 13.01 22.01 -2.10
CA LEU A 50 11.59 21.70 -2.39
C LEU A 50 11.31 20.34 -3.05
N PHE A 51 12.35 19.62 -3.46
CA PHE A 51 12.18 18.28 -4.05
C PHE A 51 11.80 17.19 -3.02
N ASP A 52 11.94 17.46 -1.72
CA ASP A 52 11.69 16.47 -0.66
C ASP A 52 10.29 16.58 -0.03
N LEU A 53 9.57 17.70 -0.18
CA LEU A 53 8.24 17.87 0.42
C LEU A 53 7.14 17.08 -0.29
N PHE A 54 7.27 16.84 -1.60
CA PHE A 54 6.23 16.16 -2.40
C PHE A 54 6.43 14.64 -2.55
N LYS A 55 7.46 14.08 -1.90
CA LYS A 55 7.60 12.62 -1.70
C LYS A 55 6.91 12.11 -0.44
N LEU A 56 6.25 12.97 0.33
CA LEU A 56 5.61 12.59 1.59
C LEU A 56 4.13 12.25 1.37
N ARG A 57 3.86 10.94 1.37
CA ARG A 57 2.62 10.19 1.70
C ARG A 57 1.27 10.67 1.12
N PRO A 58 0.44 9.75 0.59
CA PRO A 58 -0.96 10.03 0.21
C PRO A 58 -1.88 10.45 1.38
N ALA A 59 -1.41 10.37 2.62
CA ALA A 59 -2.20 10.63 3.82
C ALA A 59 -1.82 11.96 4.47
N TYR A 60 -2.18 13.09 3.82
CA TYR A 60 -2.30 14.33 4.59
C TYR A 60 -3.53 14.21 5.49
N ARG A 61 -3.35 14.31 6.80
CA ARG A 61 -4.50 14.42 7.72
C ARG A 61 -5.16 15.78 7.51
N LYS A 62 -6.49 15.83 7.60
CA LYS A 62 -7.32 17.04 7.43
C LYS A 62 -6.71 18.27 8.13
N ALA A 63 -6.22 18.10 9.36
CA ALA A 63 -5.61 19.17 10.16
C ALA A 63 -4.34 19.81 9.55
N GLU A 64 -3.52 19.04 8.82
CA GLU A 64 -2.29 19.54 8.18
C GLU A 64 -2.63 20.31 6.90
N ARG A 65 -3.64 19.84 6.15
CA ARG A 65 -4.21 20.60 5.02
C ARG A 65 -4.81 21.91 5.53
N ASP A 66 -5.61 21.87 6.58
CA ASP A 66 -6.27 23.05 7.18
C ASP A 66 -5.26 24.05 7.76
N TRP A 67 -4.12 23.58 8.27
CA TRP A 67 -3.03 24.45 8.72
C TRP A 67 -2.32 25.14 7.55
N MET A 68 -1.96 24.37 6.51
CA MET A 68 -1.31 24.89 5.30
C MET A 68 -2.22 25.90 4.60
N TRP A 69 -3.53 25.60 4.52
CA TRP A 69 -4.54 26.47 3.92
C TRP A 69 -4.68 27.81 4.63
N ARG A 70 -4.79 27.80 5.96
CA ARG A 70 -4.80 29.03 6.76
C ARG A 70 -3.55 29.88 6.57
N HIS A 71 -2.41 29.24 6.28
CA HIS A 71 -1.15 29.95 6.02
C HIS A 71 -1.11 30.58 4.61
N ILE A 72 -1.66 29.90 3.61
CA ILE A 72 -1.77 30.39 2.23
C ILE A 72 -2.77 31.56 2.16
N GLU A 73 -3.96 31.42 2.75
CA GLU A 73 -4.97 32.50 2.80
C GLU A 73 -4.44 33.75 3.51
N LYS A 74 -3.73 33.57 4.62
CA LYS A 74 -3.14 34.68 5.38
C LYS A 74 -2.04 35.42 4.60
N ARG A 75 -1.33 34.73 3.70
CA ARG A 75 -0.32 35.35 2.81
C ARG A 75 -0.92 35.95 1.54
N ALA A 76 -2.04 35.41 1.04
CA ALA A 76 -2.76 35.94 -0.11
C ALA A 76 -3.46 37.29 0.17
N GLY A 77 -3.75 37.61 1.44
CA GLY A 77 -4.32 38.91 1.81
C GLY A 77 -5.74 39.13 1.25
N LYS A 78 -6.06 40.36 0.82
CA LYS A 78 -7.35 40.72 0.17
C LYS A 78 -7.31 40.62 -1.37
N ASP A 79 -6.28 39.99 -1.93
CA ASP A 79 -6.08 39.93 -3.38
C ASP A 79 -7.09 38.97 -4.02
N GLU A 80 -8.02 39.52 -4.78
CA GLU A 80 -9.13 38.78 -5.36
C GLU A 80 -8.70 37.74 -6.40
N GLU A 81 -7.53 37.93 -7.02
CA GLU A 81 -6.97 37.04 -8.04
C GLU A 81 -6.29 35.83 -7.37
N CYS A 82 -5.54 36.04 -6.29
CA CYS A 82 -5.08 34.96 -5.42
C CYS A 82 -6.24 34.14 -4.83
N HIS A 83 -7.32 34.81 -4.39
CA HIS A 83 -8.52 34.15 -3.87
C HIS A 83 -9.31 33.39 -4.95
N ARG A 84 -9.23 33.79 -6.23
CA ARG A 84 -9.78 33.00 -7.35
C ARG A 84 -8.95 31.73 -7.60
N VAL A 85 -7.62 31.82 -7.54
CA VAL A 85 -6.73 30.65 -7.65
C VAL A 85 -6.92 29.70 -6.48
N ILE A 86 -7.08 30.21 -5.25
CA ILE A 86 -7.39 29.41 -4.06
C ILE A 86 -8.74 28.69 -4.23
N ARG A 87 -9.80 29.38 -4.67
CA ARG A 87 -11.11 28.76 -4.93
C ARG A 87 -11.08 27.71 -6.04
N ALA A 88 -10.25 27.91 -7.07
CA ALA A 88 -10.04 26.92 -8.12
C ALA A 88 -9.23 25.70 -7.65
N LEU A 89 -8.24 25.90 -6.75
CA LEU A 89 -7.52 24.79 -6.12
C LEU A 89 -8.40 24.02 -5.13
N ASP A 90 -9.22 24.73 -4.38
CA ASP A 90 -10.17 24.16 -3.43
C ASP A 90 -11.23 23.32 -4.16
N SER A 91 -11.73 23.77 -5.32
CA SER A 91 -12.64 22.95 -6.14
C SER A 91 -11.98 21.71 -6.75
N VAL A 92 -10.67 21.73 -7.01
CA VAL A 92 -9.88 20.57 -7.47
C VAL A 92 -9.52 19.63 -6.30
N MET A 93 -9.34 20.17 -5.09
CA MET A 93 -9.04 19.39 -3.87
C MET A 93 -10.30 18.87 -3.15
N GLN A 94 -11.47 19.42 -3.47
CA GLN A 94 -12.79 18.99 -3.01
C GLN A 94 -13.45 17.95 -3.94
N VAL A 95 -12.71 17.35 -4.88
CA VAL A 95 -13.22 16.13 -5.55
C VAL A 95 -13.60 15.16 -4.43
N PRO A 96 -14.88 14.74 -4.31
CA PRO A 96 -15.25 13.75 -3.33
C PRO A 96 -14.37 12.54 -3.62
N GLN A 97 -13.46 12.22 -2.69
CA GLN A 97 -12.79 10.95 -2.72
C GLN A 97 -13.90 9.94 -2.47
N ALA A 98 -14.50 9.42 -3.55
CA ALA A 98 -15.45 8.33 -3.46
C ALA A 98 -14.77 7.28 -2.58
N ALA A 99 -15.40 6.94 -1.46
CA ALA A 99 -14.80 6.08 -0.44
C ALA A 99 -14.15 4.89 -1.15
N VAL A 100 -12.82 4.78 -1.05
CA VAL A 100 -12.08 3.77 -1.80
C VAL A 100 -12.46 2.42 -1.20
N GLN A 101 -13.43 1.74 -1.81
CA GLN A 101 -13.79 0.39 -1.40
C GLN A 101 -12.58 -0.52 -1.60
N ARG A 102 -12.21 -1.23 -0.53
CA ARG A 102 -11.26 -2.35 -0.55
C ARG A 102 -12.04 -3.64 -0.58
N LYS A 103 -11.56 -4.56 -1.41
CA LYS A 103 -12.11 -5.91 -1.53
C LYS A 103 -10.97 -6.92 -1.42
N ALA A 104 -11.22 -7.98 -0.67
CA ALA A 104 -10.33 -9.12 -0.57
C ALA A 104 -11.09 -10.42 -0.81
N ILE A 105 -10.37 -11.48 -1.15
CA ILE A 105 -10.93 -12.79 -1.42
C ILE A 105 -10.00 -13.89 -0.92
N CYS A 106 -10.59 -14.95 -0.40
CA CYS A 106 -9.88 -16.14 0.04
C CYS A 106 -10.50 -17.36 -0.63
N ARG A 107 -9.68 -18.12 -1.36
CA ARG A 107 -10.03 -19.45 -1.85
C ARG A 107 -9.57 -20.48 -0.82
N LEU A 108 -10.51 -21.16 -0.19
CA LEU A 108 -10.25 -22.23 0.75
C LEU A 108 -10.05 -23.55 -0.01
N LEU A 109 -8.92 -24.20 0.22
CA LEU A 109 -8.60 -25.52 -0.31
C LEU A 109 -8.42 -26.51 0.82
N GLY A 110 -9.05 -27.68 0.69
CA GLY A 110 -9.00 -28.75 1.67
C GLY A 110 -7.60 -29.35 1.80
N ARG A 111 -7.24 -29.75 3.03
CA ARG A 111 -6.03 -30.55 3.27
C ARG A 111 -6.18 -31.96 2.68
N PRO A 112 -5.09 -32.75 2.57
CA PRO A 112 -5.18 -34.15 2.18
C PRO A 112 -6.18 -34.93 3.04
N GLY A 113 -7.05 -35.72 2.40
CA GLY A 113 -8.17 -36.44 3.01
C GLY A 113 -9.45 -35.61 3.19
N HIS A 114 -9.40 -34.29 2.92
CA HIS A 114 -10.54 -33.38 2.97
C HIS A 114 -10.63 -32.49 1.73
N GLU A 115 -10.17 -32.98 0.57
CA GLU A 115 -10.09 -32.23 -0.70
C GLU A 115 -11.46 -31.71 -1.18
N LYS A 116 -12.54 -32.32 -0.70
CA LYS A 116 -13.92 -31.88 -0.96
C LYS A 116 -14.29 -30.60 -0.21
N VAL A 117 -13.63 -30.30 0.93
CA VAL A 117 -13.84 -29.08 1.71
C VAL A 117 -13.20 -27.91 0.97
N LYS A 118 -14.01 -27.13 0.27
CA LYS A 118 -13.53 -25.98 -0.52
C LYS A 118 -14.58 -24.88 -0.58
N GLY A 119 -14.13 -23.65 -0.75
CA GLY A 119 -15.03 -22.52 -0.80
C GLY A 119 -14.34 -21.23 -1.20
N THR A 120 -15.14 -20.19 -1.37
CA THR A 120 -14.65 -18.85 -1.66
C THR A 120 -15.33 -17.88 -0.71
N VAL A 121 -14.52 -17.05 -0.05
CA VAL A 121 -14.97 -16.03 0.91
C VAL A 121 -14.43 -14.68 0.46
N THR A 122 -15.30 -13.68 0.44
CA THR A 122 -15.03 -12.31 0.01
C THR A 122 -15.25 -11.35 1.17
N PHE A 123 -14.40 -10.34 1.23
CA PHE A 123 -14.39 -9.32 2.27
C PHE A 123 -14.54 -7.96 1.60
N TYR A 124 -15.41 -7.10 2.14
CA TYR A 124 -15.66 -5.76 1.62
C TYR A 124 -15.57 -4.75 2.76
N GLN A 125 -14.84 -3.66 2.55
CA GLN A 125 -14.78 -2.54 3.48
C GLN A 125 -14.66 -1.25 2.69
N ASN A 126 -15.58 -0.30 2.91
CA ASN A 126 -15.39 1.04 2.35
C ASN A 126 -14.37 1.81 3.17
N GLU A 127 -13.68 2.76 2.54
CA GLU A 127 -12.74 3.63 3.25
C GLU A 127 -13.47 4.42 4.35
N GLY A 128 -13.04 4.24 5.60
CA GLY A 128 -13.66 4.89 6.75
C GLY A 128 -14.74 4.06 7.45
N ASP A 129 -15.16 2.92 6.87
CA ASP A 129 -16.07 2.00 7.53
C ASP A 129 -15.33 1.18 8.61
N GLU A 130 -15.94 1.07 9.78
CA GLU A 130 -15.43 0.20 10.86
C GLU A 130 -15.71 -1.29 10.57
N ASN A 131 -16.76 -1.58 9.78
CA ASN A 131 -17.23 -2.93 9.53
C ASN A 131 -16.68 -3.51 8.24
N VAL A 132 -16.23 -4.76 8.29
CA VAL A 132 -15.94 -5.59 7.13
C VAL A 132 -17.11 -6.54 6.89
N LEU A 133 -17.73 -6.45 5.71
CA LEU A 133 -18.73 -7.40 5.25
C LEU A 133 -18.04 -8.67 4.74
N VAL A 134 -18.41 -9.82 5.28
CA VAL A 134 -17.89 -11.15 4.93
C VAL A 134 -18.99 -11.95 4.23
N ARG A 135 -18.70 -12.41 3.01
CA ARG A 135 -19.63 -13.20 2.20
C ARG A 135 -18.96 -14.38 1.54
N GLY A 136 -19.59 -15.54 1.50
CA GLY A 136 -19.02 -16.68 0.81
C GLY A 136 -19.80 -17.96 0.98
N THR A 137 -19.32 -19.00 0.31
CA THR A 137 -19.90 -20.34 0.38
C THR A 137 -18.77 -21.35 0.51
N ILE A 138 -18.93 -22.30 1.44
CA ILE A 138 -18.01 -23.42 1.66
C ILE A 138 -18.79 -24.70 1.51
N LYS A 139 -18.28 -25.66 0.75
CA LYS A 139 -18.92 -26.94 0.46
C LYS A 139 -18.04 -28.11 0.89
N GLY A 140 -18.67 -29.27 1.10
CA GLY A 140 -18.01 -30.52 1.43
C GLY A 140 -17.66 -30.68 2.91
N LEU A 141 -18.22 -29.84 3.78
CA LEU A 141 -18.08 -29.94 5.23
C LEU A 141 -18.94 -31.09 5.78
N PRO A 142 -18.57 -31.70 6.91
CA PRO A 142 -19.53 -32.41 7.75
C PRO A 142 -20.73 -31.49 8.10
N PRO A 143 -21.96 -32.00 8.23
CA PRO A 143 -23.06 -31.18 8.74
C PRO A 143 -22.82 -30.75 10.19
N GLY A 144 -23.16 -29.50 10.53
CA GLY A 144 -22.98 -28.93 11.86
C GLY A 144 -22.14 -27.65 11.89
N GLU A 145 -21.80 -27.21 13.10
CA GLU A 145 -21.01 -26.00 13.35
C GLU A 145 -19.51 -26.27 13.14
N HIS A 146 -18.84 -25.32 12.50
CA HIS A 146 -17.41 -25.36 12.23
C HIS A 146 -16.76 -24.02 12.58
N ALA A 147 -15.70 -24.05 13.39
CA ALA A 147 -14.95 -22.84 13.70
C ALA A 147 -14.36 -22.22 12.42
N PHE A 148 -14.39 -20.90 12.37
CA PHE A 148 -14.00 -20.09 11.25
C PHE A 148 -13.08 -18.97 11.72
N THR A 149 -11.83 -18.97 11.26
CA THR A 149 -10.79 -18.18 11.93
C THR A 149 -9.74 -17.65 10.96
N ILE A 150 -9.30 -16.41 11.20
CA ILE A 150 -8.15 -15.80 10.53
C ILE A 150 -6.90 -15.98 11.38
N TYR A 151 -5.82 -16.43 10.75
CA TYR A 151 -4.54 -16.72 11.37
C TYR A 151 -3.49 -15.64 11.09
N GLU A 152 -2.44 -15.58 11.91
CA GLU A 152 -1.43 -14.54 11.80
C GLU A 152 -0.62 -14.61 10.49
N SER A 153 -0.36 -15.81 9.98
CA SER A 153 0.45 -16.06 8.78
C SER A 153 -0.42 -16.55 7.61
N GLY A 154 -0.02 -16.18 6.39
CA GLY A 154 -0.51 -16.71 5.12
C GLY A 154 0.36 -17.83 4.56
N ASP A 155 1.19 -18.48 5.38
CA ASP A 155 2.06 -19.58 4.97
C ASP A 155 1.29 -20.91 4.90
N LEU A 156 0.99 -21.35 3.67
CA LEU A 156 0.32 -22.62 3.38
C LEU A 156 1.30 -23.78 3.07
N SER A 157 2.59 -23.64 3.40
CA SER A 157 3.62 -24.66 3.11
C SER A 157 3.39 -26.00 3.82
N SER A 158 2.71 -25.99 4.97
CA SER A 158 2.33 -27.21 5.69
C SER A 158 1.06 -27.84 5.10
N LYS A 159 1.13 -29.14 4.77
CA LYS A 159 -0.02 -29.92 4.28
C LYS A 159 -1.19 -29.99 5.25
N THR A 160 -0.94 -29.75 6.54
CA THR A 160 -1.94 -29.73 7.62
C THR A 160 -2.16 -28.32 8.15
N PHE A 161 -1.66 -27.31 7.43
CA PHE A 161 -1.79 -25.89 7.72
C PHE A 161 -1.19 -25.46 9.07
N HIS A 162 -0.20 -26.15 9.64
CA HIS A 162 0.42 -25.69 10.90
C HIS A 162 1.28 -24.43 10.72
N SER A 163 1.75 -24.14 9.51
CA SER A 163 2.60 -22.98 9.20
C SER A 163 1.88 -21.62 9.29
N VAL A 164 0.54 -21.62 9.34
CA VAL A 164 -0.25 -20.39 9.48
C VAL A 164 -0.18 -19.78 10.89
N GLY A 165 0.37 -20.52 11.86
CA GLY A 165 0.61 -20.01 13.21
C GLY A 165 -0.63 -20.03 14.10
N ARG A 166 -0.74 -19.01 14.97
CA ARG A 166 -1.86 -18.79 15.89
C ARG A 166 -2.95 -17.96 15.22
N HIS A 167 -4.10 -17.85 15.90
CA HIS A 167 -5.14 -16.90 15.53
C HIS A 167 -4.53 -15.50 15.45
N PHE A 168 -4.97 -14.70 14.49
CA PHE A 168 -4.47 -13.34 14.37
C PHE A 168 -4.90 -12.52 15.59
N GLN A 169 -3.94 -12.09 16.40
CA GLN A 169 -4.17 -11.36 17.64
C GLN A 169 -3.15 -10.25 17.86
N HIS A 170 -3.47 -9.34 18.77
CA HIS A 170 -2.50 -8.46 19.42
C HIS A 170 -2.02 -9.11 20.73
N GLU A 171 -0.91 -8.60 21.29
CA GLU A 171 -0.35 -9.17 22.52
C GLU A 171 -1.34 -9.15 23.68
N GLY A 172 -1.41 -10.27 24.41
CA GLY A 172 -2.21 -10.41 25.63
C GLY A 172 -3.70 -10.73 25.41
N GLN A 173 -4.19 -10.77 24.18
CA GLN A 173 -5.57 -11.20 23.89
C GLN A 173 -5.78 -12.69 24.18
N ARG A 174 -7.01 -13.06 24.49
CA ARG A 174 -7.47 -14.46 24.57
C ARG A 174 -8.50 -14.69 23.49
N HIS A 175 -8.67 -15.95 23.15
CA HIS A 175 -9.73 -16.38 22.26
C HIS A 175 -11.12 -16.03 22.84
N GLY A 176 -12.07 -15.69 21.97
CA GLY A 176 -13.43 -15.36 22.37
C GLY A 176 -14.44 -15.34 21.21
N ALA A 177 -15.73 -15.32 21.54
CA ALA A 177 -16.80 -15.18 20.55
C ALA A 177 -16.69 -13.86 19.75
N PRO A 178 -17.19 -13.78 18.50
CA PRO A 178 -17.09 -12.57 17.68
C PRO A 178 -17.70 -11.30 18.29
N HIS A 179 -18.70 -11.47 19.17
CA HIS A 179 -19.37 -10.36 19.86
C HIS A 179 -18.67 -9.96 21.17
N ASN A 180 -17.64 -10.69 21.60
CA ASN A 180 -16.86 -10.34 22.78
C ASN A 180 -15.90 -9.20 22.46
N TRP A 181 -15.83 -8.21 23.35
CA TRP A 181 -14.86 -7.12 23.27
C TRP A 181 -13.42 -7.62 23.35
N PHE A 182 -13.21 -8.69 24.11
CA PHE A 182 -11.93 -9.33 24.30
C PHE A 182 -11.91 -10.67 23.56
N ARG A 183 -11.45 -10.61 22.30
CA ARG A 183 -11.19 -11.76 21.43
C ARG A 183 -9.91 -11.53 20.65
N HIS A 184 -9.39 -12.55 19.98
CA HIS A 184 -8.42 -12.32 18.93
C HIS A 184 -9.07 -11.58 17.76
N VAL A 185 -8.29 -10.80 17.02
CA VAL A 185 -8.76 -10.13 15.79
C VAL A 185 -9.34 -11.13 14.80
N GLY A 186 -8.74 -12.32 14.70
CA GLY A 186 -9.14 -13.35 13.76
C GLY A 186 -10.26 -14.29 14.21
N ASP A 187 -10.83 -14.13 15.41
CA ASP A 187 -11.89 -15.03 15.90
C ASP A 187 -13.25 -14.69 15.25
N LEU A 188 -13.64 -15.38 14.18
CA LEU A 188 -14.89 -15.12 13.46
C LEU A 188 -16.04 -16.07 13.89
N GLY A 189 -15.81 -16.93 14.87
CA GLY A 189 -16.82 -17.81 15.46
C GLY A 189 -17.12 -19.04 14.60
N ASN A 190 -18.39 -19.43 14.52
CA ASN A 190 -18.82 -20.65 13.83
C ASN A 190 -19.59 -20.36 12.54
N ILE A 191 -19.37 -21.19 11.53
CA ILE A 191 -20.24 -21.31 10.35
C ILE A 191 -21.05 -22.62 10.46
N LEU A 192 -22.31 -22.57 10.04
CA LEU A 192 -23.19 -23.73 10.04
C LEU A 192 -23.25 -24.38 8.66
N ALA A 193 -22.78 -25.63 8.56
CA ALA A 193 -22.94 -26.45 7.37
C ALA A 193 -24.27 -27.21 7.41
N ASP A 194 -25.04 -27.12 6.33
CA ASP A 194 -26.31 -27.81 6.16
C ASP A 194 -26.15 -29.34 5.99
N ALA A 195 -27.26 -30.05 5.83
CA ALA A 195 -27.26 -31.51 5.60
C ALA A 195 -26.51 -31.93 4.32
N ASN A 196 -26.29 -31.01 3.37
CA ASN A 196 -25.51 -31.23 2.15
C ASN A 196 -24.02 -30.86 2.32
N GLY A 197 -23.60 -30.46 3.52
CA GLY A 197 -22.25 -30.01 3.81
C GLY A 197 -21.92 -28.65 3.21
N THR A 198 -22.92 -27.77 3.04
CA THR A 198 -22.78 -26.41 2.50
C THR A 198 -23.02 -25.39 3.61
N ALA A 199 -22.06 -24.48 3.81
CA ALA A 199 -22.18 -23.34 4.70
C ALA A 199 -22.22 -22.04 3.87
N GLU A 200 -23.26 -21.24 4.07
CA GLU A 200 -23.42 -19.91 3.47
C GLU A 200 -23.05 -18.84 4.51
N ILE A 201 -22.24 -17.87 4.09
CA ILE A 201 -21.69 -16.82 4.97
C ILE A 201 -22.19 -15.48 4.45
N ASN A 202 -22.84 -14.70 5.33
CA ASN A 202 -23.25 -13.34 5.03
C ASN A 202 -23.46 -12.55 6.33
N TRP A 203 -22.40 -11.95 6.85
CA TRP A 203 -22.41 -11.16 8.08
C TRP A 203 -21.34 -10.07 8.05
N SER A 204 -21.28 -9.24 9.07
CA SER A 204 -20.24 -8.21 9.23
C SER A 204 -19.46 -8.39 10.52
N ASP A 205 -18.18 -8.02 10.49
CA ASP A 205 -17.29 -8.02 11.64
C ASP A 205 -16.64 -6.63 11.78
N ASN A 206 -16.56 -6.11 13.00
CA ASN A 206 -16.08 -4.74 13.30
C ASN A 206 -14.65 -4.70 13.89
N VAL A 207 -13.97 -5.85 13.99
CA VAL A 207 -12.61 -5.94 14.52
C VAL A 207 -11.61 -6.19 13.40
N ILE A 208 -11.91 -7.12 12.47
CA ILE A 208 -11.05 -7.30 11.29
C ILE A 208 -11.07 -6.05 10.40
N SER A 209 -10.01 -5.85 9.63
CA SER A 209 -9.94 -4.74 8.67
C SER A 209 -9.15 -5.14 7.42
N LEU A 210 -9.35 -4.43 6.32
CA LEU A 210 -8.57 -4.51 5.08
C LEU A 210 -7.47 -3.44 5.02
N TYR A 211 -7.24 -2.73 6.13
CA TYR A 211 -6.19 -1.74 6.31
C TYR A 211 -5.76 -1.61 7.78
N GLY A 212 -4.67 -0.88 7.99
CA GLY A 212 -4.21 -0.55 9.34
C GLY A 212 -3.72 -1.76 10.15
N PRO A 213 -3.73 -1.67 11.49
CA PRO A 213 -3.17 -2.70 12.37
C PRO A 213 -3.92 -4.05 12.31
N ASN A 214 -5.23 -4.02 12.07
CA ASN A 214 -6.08 -5.20 11.97
C ASN A 214 -6.19 -5.74 10.53
N ASN A 215 -5.27 -5.32 9.65
CA ASN A 215 -5.26 -5.75 8.25
C ASN A 215 -5.13 -7.28 8.13
N ILE A 216 -6.09 -7.90 7.45
CA ILE A 216 -6.13 -9.34 7.18
C ILE A 216 -5.56 -9.72 5.80
N ILE A 217 -5.23 -8.76 4.94
CA ILE A 217 -4.65 -9.04 3.62
C ILE A 217 -3.30 -9.76 3.80
N GLY A 218 -3.13 -10.88 3.08
CA GLY A 218 -1.96 -11.74 3.15
C GLY A 218 -1.94 -12.68 4.35
N ARG A 219 -2.92 -12.61 5.24
CA ARG A 219 -3.12 -13.62 6.29
C ARG A 219 -3.89 -14.82 5.72
N SER A 220 -4.08 -15.86 6.52
CA SER A 220 -4.90 -16.99 6.10
C SER A 220 -6.22 -17.08 6.85
N LEU A 221 -7.23 -17.63 6.17
CA LEU A 221 -8.51 -18.00 6.73
C LEU A 221 -8.58 -19.53 6.75
N ALA A 222 -9.12 -20.10 7.81
CA ALA A 222 -9.34 -21.54 7.90
C ALA A 222 -10.75 -21.87 8.42
N VAL A 223 -11.24 -23.03 8.00
CA VAL A 223 -12.40 -23.71 8.60
C VAL A 223 -11.93 -24.97 9.30
N HIS A 224 -12.49 -25.22 10.47
CA HIS A 224 -12.06 -26.28 11.38
C HIS A 224 -12.98 -27.49 11.36
N GLU A 225 -12.52 -28.57 11.99
CA GLU A 225 -13.25 -29.85 12.08
C GLU A 225 -14.42 -29.78 13.06
N ARG A 226 -14.33 -28.94 14.08
CA ARG A 226 -15.33 -28.86 15.16
C ARG A 226 -15.80 -27.43 15.35
N GLU A 227 -16.88 -27.34 16.11
CA GLU A 227 -17.40 -26.11 16.69
C GLU A 227 -16.34 -25.42 17.57
N ASP A 228 -16.31 -24.11 17.47
CA ASP A 228 -15.65 -23.18 18.37
C ASP A 228 -16.45 -23.04 19.68
N ASP A 229 -15.83 -23.33 20.81
CA ASP A 229 -16.42 -23.18 22.15
C ASP A 229 -16.31 -21.74 22.72
N PHE A 230 -15.81 -20.80 21.93
CA PHE A 230 -15.66 -19.39 22.24
C PHE A 230 -14.76 -19.07 23.44
N GLY A 231 -13.89 -19.99 23.83
CA GLY A 231 -13.03 -19.82 25.00
C GLY A 231 -13.71 -20.21 26.32
N GLU A 232 -14.88 -20.84 26.24
CA GLU A 232 -15.71 -21.23 27.38
C GLU A 232 -15.67 -22.76 27.64
N GLY A 233 -14.91 -23.52 26.84
CA GLY A 233 -14.74 -24.95 27.04
C GLY A 233 -14.10 -25.34 28.37
N CYS A 234 -14.72 -26.27 29.08
CA CYS A 234 -14.27 -26.77 30.38
C CYS A 234 -13.34 -28.00 30.33
N ASN A 235 -13.29 -28.72 29.21
CA ASN A 235 -12.54 -29.98 29.08
C ASN A 235 -11.03 -29.78 28.83
N ASP A 236 -10.67 -28.71 28.13
CA ASP A 236 -9.28 -28.28 27.90
C ASP A 236 -9.28 -26.74 27.90
N VAL A 237 -9.23 -26.16 29.10
CA VAL A 237 -9.33 -24.70 29.31
C VAL A 237 -8.18 -23.95 28.60
N GLY A 238 -7.00 -24.58 28.50
CA GLY A 238 -5.85 -24.01 27.82
C GLY A 238 -6.13 -23.86 26.33
N ARG A 239 -6.51 -24.96 25.66
CA ARG A 239 -6.81 -24.98 24.23
C ARG A 239 -8.07 -24.19 23.88
N SER A 240 -9.08 -24.20 24.75
CA SER A 240 -10.27 -23.34 24.67
C SER A 240 -9.86 -21.87 24.54
N ARG A 241 -9.08 -21.35 25.50
CA ARG A 241 -8.60 -19.95 25.49
C ARG A 241 -7.62 -19.60 24.36
N GLU A 242 -7.06 -20.59 23.67
CA GLU A 242 -6.17 -20.37 22.53
C GLU A 242 -6.86 -20.51 21.18
N SER A 243 -7.87 -21.37 21.05
CA SER A 243 -8.37 -21.84 19.76
C SER A 243 -9.83 -22.31 19.74
N GLY A 244 -10.57 -22.14 20.83
CA GLY A 244 -11.96 -22.55 20.90
C GLY A 244 -12.19 -24.06 20.87
N ASN A 245 -11.15 -24.86 21.16
CA ASN A 245 -11.18 -26.33 20.99
C ASN A 245 -11.62 -26.83 19.60
N ALA A 246 -11.48 -25.99 18.57
CA ALA A 246 -11.99 -26.22 17.21
C ALA A 246 -11.39 -27.44 16.48
N GLY A 247 -10.35 -28.06 17.02
CA GLY A 247 -9.70 -29.22 16.42
C GLY A 247 -8.93 -28.86 15.14
N ALA A 248 -8.83 -29.81 14.21
CA ALA A 248 -7.94 -29.66 13.08
C ALA A 248 -8.50 -28.73 12.00
N LYS A 249 -7.63 -28.02 11.27
CA LYS A 249 -8.02 -27.22 10.11
C LYS A 249 -8.37 -28.13 8.93
N LEU A 250 -9.60 -28.06 8.42
CA LEU A 250 -10.07 -28.84 7.28
C LEU A 250 -9.68 -28.22 5.94
N SER A 251 -9.85 -26.91 5.80
CA SER A 251 -9.40 -26.16 4.63
C SER A 251 -8.85 -24.81 5.03
N CYS A 252 -7.95 -24.28 4.21
CA CYS A 252 -7.28 -23.02 4.46
C CYS A 252 -6.96 -22.31 3.13
N GLY A 253 -6.79 -20.99 3.19
CA GLY A 253 -6.48 -20.14 2.04
C GLY A 253 -5.90 -18.81 2.49
N VAL A 254 -5.08 -18.19 1.64
CA VAL A 254 -4.56 -16.84 1.88
C VAL A 254 -5.59 -15.81 1.40
N ILE A 255 -5.79 -14.76 2.19
CA ILE A 255 -6.67 -13.63 1.87
C ILE A 255 -5.93 -12.70 0.92
N GLY A 256 -6.27 -12.76 -0.36
CA GLY A 256 -5.69 -11.97 -1.44
C GLY A 256 -6.46 -10.68 -1.74
N ILE A 257 -5.78 -9.70 -2.31
CA ILE A 257 -6.38 -8.47 -2.85
C ILE A 257 -7.18 -8.83 -4.10
N THR A 258 -8.36 -8.22 -4.29
CA THR A 258 -9.12 -8.35 -5.53
C THR A 258 -9.74 -7.01 -5.94
N PHE A 259 -10.19 -6.93 -7.19
CA PHE A 259 -10.76 -5.71 -7.75
C PHE A 259 -12.21 -5.51 -7.31
N ASP A 260 -12.58 -4.24 -7.17
CA ASP A 260 -13.97 -3.84 -7.28
C ASP A 260 -14.31 -3.81 -8.78
N THR A 261 -15.34 -4.55 -9.20
CA THR A 261 -15.83 -4.58 -10.60
C THR A 261 -16.18 -3.20 -11.15
N ASN A 262 -16.29 -2.19 -10.27
CA ASN A 262 -16.62 -0.81 -10.63
C ASN A 262 -15.42 0.10 -10.94
N LYS A 263 -14.17 -0.39 -10.89
CA LYS A 263 -12.94 0.45 -10.94
C LYS A 263 -12.16 0.44 -12.26
N SER A 264 -12.79 0.22 -13.41
CA SER A 264 -12.10 0.43 -14.70
C SER A 264 -11.82 1.91 -15.03
N THR A 265 -12.18 2.87 -14.16
CA THR A 265 -12.10 4.32 -14.47
C THR A 265 -11.25 5.16 -13.52
N LEU A 266 -10.87 4.69 -12.32
CA LEU A 266 -10.21 5.53 -11.30
C LEU A 266 -8.67 5.59 -11.37
N ALA A 267 -8.02 4.61 -12.01
CA ALA A 267 -6.56 4.60 -12.15
C ALA A 267 -6.06 5.63 -13.19
N ALA A 268 -6.88 5.96 -14.18
CA ALA A 268 -6.58 6.98 -15.18
C ALA A 268 -6.57 8.41 -14.59
N ASP A 269 -7.38 8.66 -13.56
CA ASP A 269 -7.58 10.00 -13.00
C ASP A 269 -6.45 10.44 -12.07
N TYR A 270 -5.85 9.53 -11.29
CA TYR A 270 -4.73 9.88 -10.41
C TYR A 270 -3.47 10.30 -11.18
N GLY A 271 -3.21 9.69 -12.34
CA GLY A 271 -2.09 10.06 -13.22
C GLY A 271 -2.29 11.43 -13.87
N SER A 272 -3.53 11.77 -14.21
CA SER A 272 -3.94 13.07 -14.76
C SER A 272 -3.87 14.19 -13.72
N LEU A 273 -4.39 13.92 -12.51
CA LEU A 273 -4.38 14.87 -11.40
C LEU A 273 -2.94 15.20 -10.94
N LYS A 274 -2.04 14.22 -10.91
CA LYS A 274 -0.64 14.41 -10.51
C LYS A 274 0.16 15.26 -11.51
N ARG A 275 -0.14 15.15 -12.82
CA ARG A 275 0.45 16.00 -13.87
C ARG A 275 -0.12 17.41 -13.82
N SER A 276 -1.42 17.56 -13.59
CA SER A 276 -2.08 18.86 -13.43
C SER A 276 -1.57 19.62 -12.20
N ILE A 277 -1.36 18.93 -11.06
CA ILE A 277 -0.78 19.54 -9.85
C ILE A 277 0.68 19.95 -10.06
N HIS A 278 1.50 19.14 -10.75
CA HIS A 278 2.89 19.53 -11.09
C HIS A 278 2.95 20.76 -12.00
N LEU A 279 2.08 20.83 -13.01
CA LEU A 279 2.00 21.99 -13.90
C LEU A 279 1.54 23.25 -13.15
N MET A 280 0.54 23.11 -12.28
CA MET A 280 0.02 24.24 -11.48
C MET A 280 1.03 24.74 -10.43
N CYS A 281 1.77 23.86 -9.75
CA CYS A 281 2.84 24.26 -8.85
C CYS A 281 3.98 24.99 -9.58
N GLY A 282 4.30 24.59 -10.82
CA GLY A 282 5.24 25.32 -11.68
C GLY A 282 4.76 26.72 -12.05
N VAL A 283 3.46 26.88 -12.35
CA VAL A 283 2.83 28.18 -12.66
C VAL A 283 2.79 29.10 -11.43
N ILE A 284 2.48 28.57 -10.24
CA ILE A 284 2.51 29.33 -8.97
C ILE A 284 3.93 29.81 -8.66
N PHE A 285 4.95 28.99 -8.94
CA PHE A 285 6.36 29.38 -8.73
C PHE A 285 6.77 30.53 -9.66
N VAL A 286 6.39 30.48 -10.95
CA VAL A 286 6.66 31.56 -11.92
C VAL A 286 5.88 32.83 -11.58
N ALA A 287 4.65 32.71 -11.08
CA ALA A 287 3.83 33.87 -10.70
C ALA A 287 4.36 34.57 -9.42
N LEU A 288 4.79 33.81 -8.42
CA LEU A 288 5.30 34.38 -7.16
C LEU A 288 6.70 35.00 -7.30
N ASP A 289 7.54 34.50 -8.21
CA ASP A 289 8.90 35.03 -8.46
C ASP A 289 8.89 36.37 -9.24
N THR A 290 7.74 36.77 -9.80
CA THR A 290 7.57 38.04 -10.53
C THR A 290 7.08 39.20 -9.64
N TYR A 291 6.71 38.96 -8.38
CA TYR A 291 6.14 39.99 -7.50
C TYR A 291 7.17 40.58 -6.53
N LYS A 292 7.84 41.64 -7.03
CA LYS A 292 8.72 42.64 -6.37
C LYS A 292 10.18 42.25 -6.04
N PRO A 293 11.17 42.97 -6.63
CA PRO A 293 12.52 43.09 -6.08
C PRO A 293 12.55 44.16 -4.98
N THR A 294 13.56 44.10 -4.11
CA THR A 294 13.98 45.04 -3.03
C THR A 294 13.31 44.92 -1.64
N VAL A 295 13.94 44.12 -0.75
CA VAL A 295 14.51 44.59 0.52
C VAL A 295 15.86 43.86 0.71
N SER A 296 16.89 44.63 1.01
CA SER A 296 18.31 44.30 0.92
C SER A 296 18.84 43.37 2.02
N ALA A 297 19.74 42.47 1.59
CA ALA A 297 21.03 42.10 2.17
C ALA A 297 21.16 41.99 3.71
N GLY A 298 21.42 40.77 4.21
CA GLY A 298 21.93 40.61 5.58
C GLY A 298 21.84 39.25 6.25
N PHE A 299 21.36 38.19 5.59
CA PHE A 299 21.17 36.88 6.26
C PHE A 299 21.99 35.72 5.69
N GLY A 300 22.65 35.91 4.54
CA GLY A 300 23.42 34.84 3.89
C GLY A 300 24.86 34.66 4.40
N HIS A 301 25.48 35.69 4.96
CA HIS A 301 26.90 35.64 5.35
C HIS A 301 27.13 35.17 6.80
N ALA A 302 26.20 35.43 7.74
CA ALA A 302 26.40 35.07 9.15
C ALA A 302 26.20 33.57 9.47
N PHE A 303 25.54 32.82 8.58
CA PHE A 303 25.25 31.40 8.82
C PHE A 303 26.35 30.45 8.33
N MET A 304 27.24 30.91 7.43
CA MET A 304 28.36 30.10 6.93
C MET A 304 29.62 30.24 7.79
N GLU A 305 29.91 31.41 8.38
CA GLU A 305 31.10 31.59 9.25
C GLU A 305 30.96 30.93 10.63
N LEU A 306 29.75 30.74 11.17
CA LEU A 306 29.57 30.14 12.50
C LEU A 306 29.61 28.61 12.53
N ARG A 307 29.47 27.95 11.38
CA ARG A 307 29.50 26.48 11.28
C ARG A 307 30.94 25.92 11.18
N GLU A 308 31.91 26.75 10.82
CA GLU A 308 33.33 26.37 10.78
C GLU A 308 34.07 26.60 12.11
N LEU A 309 33.50 27.33 13.07
CA LEU A 309 34.18 27.68 14.33
C LEU A 309 33.77 26.86 15.57
N TYR A 310 32.56 26.29 15.64
CA TYR A 310 32.06 25.60 16.84
C TYR A 310 31.17 24.39 16.54
N GLY A 311 31.76 23.23 16.24
CA GLY A 311 31.04 21.97 16.05
C GLY A 311 30.07 21.60 17.20
N ASP A 312 29.22 20.60 16.96
CA ASP A 312 28.02 20.17 17.72
C ASP A 312 28.11 20.19 19.27
N ALA A 313 28.07 21.38 19.90
CA ALA A 313 27.73 21.57 21.31
C ALA A 313 27.60 23.07 21.66
N ALA A 314 26.39 23.64 21.62
CA ALA A 314 26.07 24.87 22.39
C ALA A 314 24.55 25.14 22.44
N SER A 315 23.84 24.51 23.38
CA SER A 315 22.47 24.89 23.75
C SER A 315 22.47 25.66 25.07
N SER A 316 22.87 26.93 25.06
CA SER A 316 22.57 27.89 26.14
C SER A 316 22.86 29.34 25.73
N GLU A 317 23.85 29.60 24.88
CA GLU A 317 24.16 30.97 24.43
C GLU A 317 23.25 31.48 23.29
N MET A 318 22.60 30.56 22.57
CA MET A 318 21.58 30.88 21.55
C MET A 318 20.36 31.63 22.14
N TRP A 319 20.11 31.49 23.45
CA TRP A 319 18.97 32.10 24.15
C TRP A 319 19.11 33.62 24.31
N HIS A 320 20.32 34.15 24.51
CA HIS A 320 20.50 35.60 24.70
C HIS A 320 20.35 36.41 23.41
N PHE A 321 20.60 35.80 22.24
CA PHE A 321 20.51 36.49 20.96
C PHE A 321 19.06 36.63 20.46
N VAL A 322 18.22 35.62 20.72
CA VAL A 322 16.80 35.60 20.31
C VAL A 322 15.94 36.55 21.17
N VAL A 323 16.24 36.64 22.47
CA VAL A 323 15.49 37.50 23.41
C VAL A 323 15.72 39.00 23.12
N LYS A 324 16.93 39.40 22.72
CA LYS A 324 17.26 40.82 22.49
C LYS A 324 16.58 41.44 21.26
N ARG A 325 16.13 40.64 20.28
CA ARG A 325 15.41 41.14 19.07
C ARG A 325 13.89 40.99 19.12
N CYS A 326 13.33 40.37 20.16
CA CYS A 326 11.88 40.34 20.39
C CYS A 326 11.31 41.63 21.02
N ALA A 327 12.10 42.70 21.14
CA ALA A 327 11.65 44.00 21.66
C ALA A 327 10.78 44.82 20.68
N ILE A 328 10.42 44.29 19.51
CA ILE A 328 9.55 44.97 18.53
C ILE A 328 8.39 44.04 18.17
N GLY A 329 7.29 44.08 18.94
CA GLY A 329 6.04 43.39 18.61
C GLY A 329 5.37 42.68 19.79
N GLY A 330 4.71 43.46 20.65
CA GLY A 330 4.05 42.97 21.87
C GLY A 330 2.86 42.02 21.64
N LYS A 331 2.55 41.27 22.70
CA LYS A 331 1.45 40.31 22.92
C LYS A 331 1.50 38.96 22.18
N ALA A 332 2.00 38.87 20.94
CA ALA A 332 2.08 37.58 20.24
C ALA A 332 3.22 36.67 20.75
N CYS A 333 4.37 37.25 21.15
CA CYS A 333 5.49 36.48 21.70
C CYS A 333 5.22 35.93 23.11
N ALA A 334 4.39 36.60 23.92
CA ALA A 334 4.10 36.13 25.29
C ALA A 334 3.32 34.81 25.30
N LEU A 335 2.31 34.67 24.42
CA LEU A 335 1.52 33.45 24.28
C LEU A 335 2.33 32.28 23.68
N LEU A 336 3.32 32.58 22.83
CA LEU A 336 4.20 31.58 22.24
C LEU A 336 5.20 31.05 23.29
N ILE A 337 5.75 31.93 24.13
CA ILE A 337 6.66 31.56 25.21
C ILE A 337 5.93 30.73 26.28
N GLU A 338 4.73 31.14 26.68
CA GLU A 338 3.91 30.42 27.67
C GLU A 338 3.44 29.03 27.15
N SER A 339 3.16 28.92 25.85
CA SER A 339 2.84 27.64 25.21
C SER A 339 4.06 26.72 25.12
N LEU A 340 5.24 27.26 24.85
CA LEU A 340 6.48 26.48 24.77
C LEU A 340 6.98 26.03 26.15
N GLU A 341 6.87 26.88 27.18
CA GLU A 341 7.18 26.50 28.56
C GLU A 341 6.26 25.38 29.08
N ASN A 342 4.98 25.39 28.71
CA ASN A 342 4.03 24.33 29.06
C ASN A 342 4.29 23.02 28.30
N ILE A 343 4.83 23.07 27.08
CA ILE A 343 5.26 21.89 26.32
C ILE A 343 6.54 21.30 26.94
N MET A 344 7.46 22.14 27.39
CA MET A 344 8.74 21.72 27.98
C MET A 344 8.63 21.19 29.42
N LYS A 345 7.60 21.57 30.17
CA LYS A 345 7.33 21.08 31.54
C LYS A 345 6.58 19.74 31.59
N ARG A 346 6.18 19.17 30.45
CA ARG A 346 5.59 17.82 30.43
C ARG A 346 6.66 16.80 30.80
N PRO A 347 6.43 15.89 31.76
CA PRO A 347 7.38 14.83 32.04
C PRO A 347 7.64 14.06 30.75
N ARG A 348 8.92 13.88 30.41
CA ARG A 348 9.35 13.04 29.29
C ARG A 348 8.96 11.61 29.62
N GLU A 349 7.76 11.20 29.23
CA GLU A 349 7.52 9.79 28.94
C GLU A 349 8.54 9.41 27.86
N SER A 350 9.33 8.37 28.15
CA SER A 350 10.39 7.88 27.30
C SER A 350 9.86 7.61 25.90
N LEU A 351 10.22 8.48 24.95
CA LEU A 351 10.03 8.24 23.52
C LEU A 351 10.68 6.88 23.19
N PRO A 352 9.94 5.89 22.64
CA PRO A 352 10.55 4.66 22.19
C PRO A 352 11.57 4.99 21.10
N LEU A 353 12.75 4.38 21.22
CA LEU A 353 13.85 4.49 20.25
C LEU A 353 13.32 4.39 18.82
N HIS A 354 13.75 5.32 17.97
CA HIS A 354 13.50 5.32 16.53
C HIS A 354 13.89 3.97 15.90
N GLY A 355 12.88 3.15 15.58
CA GLY A 355 12.67 2.66 14.23
C GLY A 355 13.60 1.57 13.67
N ILE A 356 13.90 0.50 14.42
CA ILE A 356 14.26 -0.76 13.75
C ILE A 356 12.95 -1.36 13.22
N SER A 357 12.65 -1.10 11.95
CA SER A 357 11.60 -1.85 11.24
C SER A 357 12.00 -3.32 11.26
N MET A 358 11.25 -4.16 11.98
CA MET A 358 11.52 -5.59 12.06
C MET A 358 11.48 -6.21 10.65
N PRO A 359 12.38 -7.15 10.32
CA PRO A 359 12.34 -7.84 9.03
C PRO A 359 10.97 -8.41 8.72
N LYS A 360 10.47 -8.17 7.51
CA LYS A 360 9.25 -8.79 7.01
C LYS A 360 9.60 -10.00 6.17
N LYS A 361 8.79 -11.04 6.33
CA LYS A 361 8.81 -12.22 5.49
C LYS A 361 7.45 -12.46 4.88
N ALA A 362 7.44 -13.01 3.68
CA ALA A 362 6.25 -13.51 3.03
C ALA A 362 6.57 -14.85 2.36
N VAL A 363 5.57 -15.70 2.21
CA VAL A 363 5.69 -17.00 1.56
C VAL A 363 4.55 -17.15 0.56
N CYS A 364 4.87 -17.73 -0.60
CA CYS A 364 3.93 -18.12 -1.62
C CYS A 364 4.07 -19.62 -1.87
N THR A 365 2.99 -20.37 -1.66
CA THR A 365 2.91 -21.79 -2.07
C THR A 365 2.27 -21.85 -3.44
N LEU A 366 3.03 -22.25 -4.45
CA LEU A 366 2.59 -22.38 -5.83
C LEU A 366 1.82 -23.69 -6.04
N VAL A 367 0.68 -23.56 -6.71
CA VAL A 367 -0.14 -24.70 -7.14
C VAL A 367 -0.29 -24.62 -8.66
N GLY A 368 -0.05 -25.75 -9.33
CA GLY A 368 -0.19 -25.89 -10.76
C GLY A 368 -1.63 -25.74 -11.25
N VAL A 369 -1.76 -25.27 -12.48
CA VAL A 369 -3.03 -24.94 -13.14
C VAL A 369 -3.30 -25.94 -14.26
N GLY A 370 -4.56 -26.32 -14.45
CA GLY A 370 -4.94 -27.26 -15.51
C GLY A 370 -4.24 -28.61 -15.34
N THR A 371 -3.50 -29.03 -16.36
CA THR A 371 -2.76 -30.32 -16.37
C THR A 371 -1.34 -30.20 -15.81
N TYR A 372 -0.88 -29.00 -15.47
CA TYR A 372 0.47 -28.79 -14.97
C TYR A 372 0.57 -29.19 -13.50
N ASN A 373 1.45 -30.14 -13.19
CA ASN A 373 1.73 -30.57 -11.80
C ASN A 373 2.85 -29.72 -11.16
N VAL A 374 2.77 -28.40 -11.32
CA VAL A 374 3.74 -27.48 -10.72
C VAL A 374 3.46 -27.34 -9.23
N LYS A 375 4.52 -27.45 -8.42
CA LYS A 375 4.47 -27.24 -6.97
C LYS A 375 5.75 -26.56 -6.55
N GLY A 376 5.66 -25.66 -5.58
CA GLY A 376 6.84 -25.03 -5.03
C GLY A 376 6.51 -24.05 -3.93
N THR A 377 7.53 -23.63 -3.21
CA THR A 377 7.41 -22.60 -2.17
C THR A 377 8.44 -21.52 -2.45
N VAL A 378 7.99 -20.27 -2.49
CA VAL A 378 8.81 -19.09 -2.70
C VAL A 378 8.70 -18.18 -1.48
N THR A 379 9.84 -17.80 -0.93
CA THR A 379 9.97 -16.92 0.23
C THR A 379 10.48 -15.55 -0.21
N PHE A 380 9.89 -14.51 0.35
CA PHE A 380 10.29 -13.11 0.19
C PHE A 380 10.80 -12.63 1.55
N THR A 381 11.99 -12.04 1.60
CA THR A 381 12.55 -11.47 2.83
C THR A 381 13.02 -10.05 2.57
N GLN A 382 12.57 -9.12 3.41
CA GLN A 382 13.00 -7.72 3.38
C GLN A 382 13.37 -7.29 4.81
N ASN A 383 14.66 -7.00 5.05
CA ASN A 383 15.14 -6.72 6.40
C ASN A 383 14.71 -5.32 6.87
N ARG A 384 14.78 -4.32 5.99
CA ARG A 384 14.35 -2.94 6.24
C ARG A 384 13.53 -2.41 5.07
N ARG A 385 12.80 -1.30 5.30
CA ARG A 385 11.93 -0.67 4.29
C ARG A 385 12.64 -0.35 2.97
N ASP A 386 13.91 0.06 3.04
CA ASP A 386 14.70 0.48 1.87
C ASP A 386 15.59 -0.63 1.31
N ASP A 387 15.59 -1.82 1.94
CA ASP A 387 16.35 -2.96 1.46
C ASP A 387 15.67 -3.59 0.24
N ARG A 388 16.48 -4.22 -0.61
CA ARG A 388 15.95 -5.08 -1.67
C ARG A 388 15.22 -6.28 -1.07
N VAL A 389 14.21 -6.77 -1.78
CA VAL A 389 13.53 -8.01 -1.42
C VAL A 389 14.33 -9.17 -1.98
N MET A 390 14.74 -10.07 -1.09
CA MET A 390 15.34 -11.35 -1.45
C MET A 390 14.22 -12.35 -1.70
N ILE A 391 14.22 -12.96 -2.89
CA ILE A 391 13.20 -13.91 -3.35
C ILE A 391 13.89 -15.25 -3.60
N SER A 392 13.56 -16.28 -2.82
CA SER A 392 14.20 -17.59 -2.96
C SER A 392 13.21 -18.72 -2.74
N GLY A 393 13.45 -19.88 -3.36
CA GLY A 393 12.52 -20.99 -3.25
C GLY A 393 12.88 -22.15 -4.15
N ASP A 394 12.08 -23.20 -4.02
CA ASP A 394 12.21 -24.45 -4.77
C ASP A 394 10.90 -24.70 -5.52
N ILE A 395 10.97 -24.83 -6.84
CA ILE A 395 9.79 -24.99 -7.70
C ILE A 395 10.02 -26.15 -8.67
N SER A 396 9.12 -27.13 -8.66
CA SER A 396 9.07 -28.19 -9.66
C SER A 396 8.36 -27.67 -10.92
N LEU A 397 9.09 -27.60 -12.04
CA LEU A 397 8.61 -27.05 -13.31
C LEU A 397 8.89 -28.03 -14.46
N PRO A 398 8.14 -27.93 -15.58
CA PRO A 398 8.59 -28.49 -16.85
C PRO A 398 9.97 -27.95 -17.23
N SER A 399 10.71 -28.72 -18.04
CA SER A 399 12.00 -28.25 -18.56
C SER A 399 11.81 -27.05 -19.50
N GLY A 400 12.67 -26.04 -19.38
CA GLY A 400 12.64 -24.84 -20.19
C GLY A 400 12.66 -23.57 -19.36
N LYS A 401 12.55 -22.43 -20.06
CA LYS A 401 12.45 -21.11 -19.44
C LYS A 401 11.00 -20.72 -19.24
N HIS A 402 10.71 -20.19 -18.07
CA HIS A 402 9.38 -19.78 -17.65
C HIS A 402 9.39 -18.35 -17.13
N GLY A 403 8.52 -17.49 -17.66
CA GLY A 403 8.28 -16.16 -17.11
C GLY A 403 7.79 -16.23 -15.67
N LEU A 404 8.29 -15.33 -14.81
CA LEU A 404 7.94 -15.22 -13.40
C LEU A 404 7.48 -13.80 -13.11
N HIS A 405 6.23 -13.64 -12.70
CA HIS A 405 5.64 -12.33 -12.47
C HIS A 405 4.82 -12.29 -11.18
N ILE A 406 4.78 -11.12 -10.55
CA ILE A 406 3.77 -10.81 -9.54
C ILE A 406 2.63 -10.09 -10.24
N HIS A 407 1.42 -10.64 -10.13
CA HIS A 407 0.21 -10.09 -10.73
C HIS A 407 -0.52 -9.16 -9.77
N GLU A 408 -1.44 -8.37 -10.31
CA GLU A 408 -2.14 -7.32 -9.56
C GLU A 408 -2.98 -7.90 -8.41
N PHE A 409 -3.64 -9.04 -8.60
CA PHE A 409 -4.59 -9.57 -7.62
C PHE A 409 -4.19 -10.93 -7.10
N GLY A 410 -4.57 -11.21 -5.85
CA GLY A 410 -4.50 -12.52 -5.22
C GLY A 410 -5.78 -13.34 -5.38
N ASN A 411 -6.64 -13.02 -6.35
CA ASN A 411 -7.84 -13.79 -6.62
C ASN A 411 -7.54 -15.01 -7.50
N ILE A 412 -7.25 -16.14 -6.85
CA ILE A 412 -7.05 -17.43 -7.51
C ILE A 412 -8.35 -18.24 -7.68
N SER A 413 -9.52 -17.66 -7.38
CA SER A 413 -10.83 -18.34 -7.54
C SER A 413 -11.29 -18.38 -8.99
N ASP A 414 -10.95 -17.36 -9.78
CA ASP A 414 -11.43 -17.16 -11.15
C ASP A 414 -10.33 -17.40 -12.20
N GLY A 415 -9.32 -18.19 -11.84
CA GLY A 415 -8.18 -18.50 -12.70
C GLY A 415 -7.43 -17.25 -13.17
N CYS A 416 -7.03 -17.22 -14.45
CA CYS A 416 -6.28 -16.10 -15.05
C CYS A 416 -7.03 -14.76 -15.00
N LEU A 417 -8.37 -14.77 -15.05
CA LEU A 417 -9.17 -13.55 -14.98
C LEU A 417 -9.12 -12.93 -13.58
N GLY A 418 -9.05 -13.77 -12.54
CA GLY A 418 -9.02 -13.31 -11.16
C GLY A 418 -7.72 -12.60 -10.80
N ILE A 419 -6.58 -13.10 -11.26
CA ILE A 419 -5.25 -12.57 -10.90
C ILE A 419 -4.90 -11.25 -11.60
N GLY A 420 -5.58 -10.89 -12.70
CA GLY A 420 -5.35 -9.65 -13.43
C GLY A 420 -4.03 -9.62 -14.21
N GLY A 421 -3.58 -8.43 -14.60
CA GLY A 421 -2.29 -8.24 -15.29
C GLY A 421 -1.10 -8.25 -14.34
N HIS A 422 0.10 -7.99 -14.87
CA HIS A 422 1.28 -7.79 -14.03
C HIS A 422 1.08 -6.61 -13.08
N PHE A 423 1.64 -6.70 -11.88
CA PHE A 423 1.53 -5.64 -10.89
C PHE A 423 2.31 -4.40 -11.36
N ASN A 424 1.57 -3.39 -11.81
CA ASN A 424 2.10 -2.18 -12.43
C ASN A 424 1.49 -0.88 -11.85
N PRO A 425 1.78 -0.54 -10.58
CA PRO A 425 1.22 0.65 -9.96
C PRO A 425 1.79 1.97 -10.53
N MET A 426 2.84 1.91 -11.36
CA MET A 426 3.47 3.07 -11.99
C MET A 426 2.96 3.33 -13.42
N GLY A 427 2.23 2.38 -14.03
CA GLY A 427 1.80 2.49 -15.42
C GLY A 427 2.93 2.40 -16.44
N GLU A 428 4.03 1.71 -16.10
CA GLU A 428 5.18 1.51 -16.98
C GLU A 428 4.88 0.44 -18.03
N LYS A 429 5.74 0.30 -19.04
CA LYS A 429 5.71 -0.87 -19.94
C LYS A 429 6.38 -2.07 -19.27
N HIS A 430 6.05 -3.26 -19.73
CA HIS A 430 6.75 -4.48 -19.33
C HIS A 430 8.23 -4.43 -19.77
N GLY A 431 9.11 -4.96 -18.91
CA GLY A 431 10.55 -5.05 -19.14
C GLY A 431 11.21 -6.12 -18.27
N GLY A 432 12.50 -6.35 -18.46
CA GLY A 432 13.25 -7.30 -17.64
C GLY A 432 13.65 -6.73 -16.27
N PRO A 433 14.04 -7.59 -15.31
CA PRO A 433 14.22 -7.16 -13.93
C PRO A 433 15.35 -6.12 -13.71
N LYS A 434 16.28 -6.02 -14.65
CA LYS A 434 17.36 -5.03 -14.63
C LYS A 434 16.99 -3.70 -15.28
N ASP A 435 15.90 -3.65 -16.04
CA ASP A 435 15.44 -2.45 -16.74
C ASP A 435 14.87 -1.43 -15.75
N TRP A 436 14.86 -0.16 -16.15
CA TRP A 436 14.31 0.94 -15.33
C TRP A 436 12.83 1.15 -15.61
N GLU A 437 12.43 1.06 -16.89
CA GLU A 437 11.05 0.95 -17.35
C GLU A 437 10.66 -0.54 -17.33
N ARG A 438 9.91 -0.93 -16.30
CA ARG A 438 9.34 -2.27 -16.11
C ARG A 438 8.15 -2.18 -15.17
N HIS A 439 7.28 -3.18 -15.17
CA HIS A 439 6.33 -3.33 -14.08
C HIS A 439 7.07 -3.69 -12.78
N VAL A 440 6.46 -3.37 -11.63
CA VAL A 440 6.97 -3.79 -10.32
C VAL A 440 7.02 -5.31 -10.25
N GLY A 441 5.99 -5.97 -10.78
CA GLY A 441 5.87 -7.43 -10.78
C GLY A 441 6.79 -8.18 -11.76
N ASP A 442 7.58 -7.50 -12.60
CA ASP A 442 8.40 -8.17 -13.62
C ASP A 442 9.68 -8.79 -13.03
N LEU A 443 9.66 -10.09 -12.69
CA LEU A 443 10.82 -10.79 -12.09
C LEU A 443 11.68 -11.53 -13.13
N GLY A 444 11.28 -11.51 -14.40
CA GLY A 444 12.01 -12.11 -15.52
C GLY A 444 11.73 -13.61 -15.66
N ASN A 445 12.79 -14.41 -15.78
CA ASN A 445 12.68 -15.84 -16.10
C ASN A 445 13.28 -16.75 -15.03
N ILE A 446 12.67 -17.92 -14.87
CA ILE A 446 13.24 -19.10 -14.22
C ILE A 446 13.74 -20.06 -15.31
N ASP A 447 14.90 -20.66 -15.13
CA ASP A 447 15.48 -21.62 -16.06
C ASP A 447 15.52 -23.03 -15.44
N CYS A 448 14.73 -23.94 -16.01
CA CYS A 448 14.58 -25.30 -15.53
C CYS A 448 15.29 -26.28 -16.49
N TRP A 449 16.47 -26.77 -16.08
CA TRP A 449 17.31 -27.64 -16.91
C TRP A 449 16.83 -29.10 -16.98
N SER A 450 15.99 -29.52 -16.03
CA SER A 450 15.43 -30.86 -15.95
C SER A 450 14.18 -30.82 -15.07
N SER A 451 13.25 -31.76 -15.23
CA SER A 451 11.96 -31.82 -14.51
C SER A 451 12.06 -32.10 -13.00
N PHE A 452 13.20 -31.78 -12.38
CA PHE A 452 13.42 -31.77 -10.94
C PHE A 452 13.12 -30.37 -10.34
N SER A 453 13.20 -30.27 -9.01
CA SER A 453 13.06 -28.99 -8.32
C SER A 453 14.11 -27.99 -8.81
N THR A 454 13.66 -26.82 -9.27
CA THR A 454 14.49 -25.69 -9.66
C THR A 454 14.56 -24.69 -8.52
N ARG A 455 15.76 -24.45 -8.02
CA ARG A 455 16.00 -23.42 -7.01
C ARG A 455 16.03 -22.05 -7.68
N ILE A 456 15.24 -21.12 -7.16
CA ILE A 456 15.28 -19.70 -7.53
C ILE A 456 15.97 -18.90 -6.42
N GLU A 457 16.76 -17.92 -6.83
CA GLU A 457 17.41 -16.98 -5.92
C GLU A 457 17.60 -15.65 -6.65
N LEU A 458 16.76 -14.67 -6.31
CA LEU A 458 16.65 -13.37 -6.96
C LEU A 458 16.67 -12.26 -5.90
N SER A 459 17.08 -11.06 -6.32
CA SER A 459 17.00 -9.85 -5.50
C SER A 459 16.37 -8.75 -6.33
N ASP A 460 15.28 -8.17 -5.83
CA ASP A 460 14.51 -7.15 -6.54
C ASP A 460 14.45 -5.83 -5.76
N ARG A 461 14.49 -4.71 -6.50
CA ARG A 461 14.53 -3.35 -5.93
C ARG A 461 13.20 -2.61 -5.97
N PHE A 462 12.21 -3.11 -6.70
CA PHE A 462 10.91 -2.47 -6.88
C PHE A 462 9.84 -3.15 -6.03
N VAL A 463 9.86 -4.48 -5.96
CA VAL A 463 9.01 -5.26 -5.04
C VAL A 463 9.30 -4.85 -3.59
N SER A 464 8.24 -4.71 -2.79
CA SER A 464 8.35 -4.39 -1.36
C SER A 464 7.36 -5.18 -0.51
N LEU A 465 7.73 -5.41 0.75
CA LEU A 465 6.86 -5.93 1.82
C LEU A 465 6.44 -4.81 2.80
N PHE A 466 7.06 -3.63 2.72
CA PHE A 466 6.79 -2.48 3.61
C PHE A 466 6.08 -1.32 2.92
N ASP A 467 6.36 -1.09 1.65
CA ASP A 467 5.85 0.06 0.91
C ASP A 467 4.34 -0.05 0.71
N ASP A 468 3.64 1.09 0.67
CA ASP A 468 2.18 1.11 0.46
C ASP A 468 1.79 1.01 -1.02
N VAL A 469 2.71 1.37 -1.93
CA VAL A 469 2.47 1.43 -3.38
C VAL A 469 2.97 0.17 -4.06
N THR A 470 4.17 -0.30 -3.73
CA THR A 470 4.79 -1.50 -4.33
C THR A 470 4.68 -2.75 -3.46
N ASN A 471 3.75 -2.75 -2.49
CA ASN A 471 3.49 -3.92 -1.66
C ASN A 471 3.01 -5.12 -2.49
N VAL A 472 3.61 -6.28 -2.25
CA VAL A 472 3.22 -7.54 -2.92
C VAL A 472 2.45 -8.52 -2.04
N ILE A 473 2.27 -8.23 -0.75
CA ILE A 473 1.48 -9.07 0.15
C ILE A 473 0.02 -9.09 -0.30
N GLY A 474 -0.56 -10.30 -0.38
CA GLY A 474 -1.92 -10.53 -0.86
C GLY A 474 -2.06 -10.51 -2.39
N ARG A 475 -0.96 -10.39 -3.15
CA ARG A 475 -0.95 -10.52 -4.62
C ARG A 475 -0.55 -11.92 -5.05
N ALA A 476 -0.76 -12.28 -6.33
CA ALA A 476 -0.36 -13.58 -6.85
C ALA A 476 1.06 -13.57 -7.42
N LEU A 477 1.88 -14.56 -7.07
CA LEU A 477 3.07 -14.93 -7.84
C LEU A 477 2.64 -15.94 -8.91
N VAL A 478 3.09 -15.74 -10.15
CA VAL A 478 2.66 -16.51 -11.32
C VAL A 478 3.87 -17.02 -12.08
N VAL A 479 3.83 -18.30 -12.43
CA VAL A 479 4.77 -18.91 -13.37
C VAL A 479 4.05 -19.14 -14.69
N HIS A 480 4.68 -18.72 -15.78
CA HIS A 480 4.11 -18.78 -17.12
C HIS A 480 4.62 -19.96 -17.95
N GLN A 481 3.87 -20.30 -19.00
CA GLN A 481 4.15 -21.42 -19.88
C GLN A 481 5.46 -21.25 -20.67
N PHE A 482 5.73 -20.03 -21.14
CA PHE A 482 6.85 -19.73 -22.00
C PHE A 482 7.83 -18.76 -21.34
N GLN A 483 8.98 -18.63 -21.99
CA GLN A 483 9.97 -17.63 -21.67
C GLN A 483 9.37 -16.22 -21.83
N ASP A 484 9.57 -15.40 -20.83
CA ASP A 484 9.41 -13.95 -20.89
C ASP A 484 10.52 -13.34 -21.79
N ASP A 485 10.12 -12.66 -22.87
CA ASP A 485 11.03 -11.96 -23.79
C ASP A 485 11.58 -10.64 -23.23
N LEU A 486 11.16 -10.28 -22.02
CA LEU A 486 11.60 -9.14 -21.22
C LEU A 486 11.30 -7.79 -21.89
N GLY A 487 10.21 -7.71 -22.63
CA GLY A 487 9.80 -6.53 -23.38
C GLY A 487 10.62 -6.29 -24.63
N ARG A 488 11.26 -7.33 -25.19
CA ARG A 488 12.17 -7.26 -26.35
C ARG A 488 11.62 -7.96 -27.61
N GLY A 489 10.40 -8.48 -27.57
CA GLY A 489 9.73 -8.97 -28.78
C GLY A 489 9.60 -7.90 -29.87
N VAL A 490 9.71 -8.32 -31.13
CA VAL A 490 9.67 -7.46 -32.34
C VAL A 490 8.59 -7.92 -33.32
N GLY A 491 8.28 -7.08 -34.33
CA GLY A 491 7.26 -7.38 -35.33
C GLY A 491 5.89 -7.59 -34.70
N ASP A 492 5.19 -8.65 -35.10
CA ASP A 492 3.83 -8.98 -34.61
C ASP A 492 3.78 -9.26 -33.11
N LYS A 493 4.94 -9.55 -32.47
CA LYS A 493 5.06 -9.79 -31.03
C LYS A 493 5.31 -8.54 -30.20
N ALA A 494 5.56 -7.38 -30.84
CA ALA A 494 6.03 -6.18 -30.14
C ALA A 494 4.99 -5.60 -29.17
N ALA A 495 3.71 -5.61 -29.54
CA ALA A 495 2.65 -5.07 -28.68
C ALA A 495 2.46 -5.91 -27.41
N GLU A 496 2.44 -7.23 -27.55
CA GLU A 496 2.28 -8.16 -26.41
C GLU A 496 3.54 -8.25 -25.54
N SER A 497 4.72 -8.16 -26.17
CA SER A 497 6.02 -8.02 -25.49
C SER A 497 5.99 -6.91 -24.45
N LYS A 498 5.50 -5.71 -24.82
CA LYS A 498 5.41 -4.57 -23.89
C LYS A 498 4.31 -4.69 -22.82
N ARG A 499 3.48 -5.73 -22.85
CA ARG A 499 2.42 -6.00 -21.86
C ARG A 499 2.74 -7.16 -20.93
N THR A 500 3.24 -8.27 -21.47
CA THR A 500 3.36 -9.54 -20.74
C THR A 500 4.68 -10.27 -21.01
N GLY A 501 5.53 -9.71 -21.86
CA GLY A 501 6.75 -10.39 -22.30
C GLY A 501 6.49 -11.61 -23.19
N ASN A 502 5.29 -11.74 -23.78
CA ASN A 502 4.89 -12.93 -24.55
C ASN A 502 5.03 -14.26 -23.78
N ALA A 503 4.92 -14.22 -22.45
CA ALA A 503 5.18 -15.38 -21.59
C ALA A 503 4.10 -16.48 -21.68
N GLY A 504 2.96 -16.21 -22.34
CA GLY A 504 1.86 -17.17 -22.50
C GLY A 504 1.05 -17.36 -21.22
N ASP A 505 0.28 -18.45 -21.17
CA ASP A 505 -0.66 -18.71 -20.07
C ASP A 505 0.05 -19.01 -18.75
N ALA A 506 -0.65 -18.74 -17.64
CA ALA A 506 -0.19 -19.13 -16.32
C ALA A 506 -0.28 -20.66 -16.15
N ILE A 507 0.82 -21.28 -15.75
CA ILE A 507 0.91 -22.72 -15.47
C ILE A 507 0.92 -23.03 -13.97
N ALA A 508 1.19 -22.03 -13.14
CA ALA A 508 1.12 -22.11 -11.68
C ALA A 508 0.91 -20.74 -11.06
N TRP A 509 0.24 -20.71 -9.92
CA TRP A 509 0.11 -19.49 -9.12
C TRP A 509 -0.02 -19.79 -7.63
N GLY A 510 0.21 -18.76 -6.83
CA GLY A 510 -0.06 -18.76 -5.40
C GLY A 510 -0.15 -17.34 -4.88
N VAL A 511 -0.94 -17.13 -3.84
CA VAL A 511 -1.04 -15.82 -3.18
C VAL A 511 0.15 -15.65 -2.24
N ILE A 512 0.79 -14.50 -2.28
CA ILE A 512 1.90 -14.12 -1.41
C ILE A 512 1.34 -13.77 -0.03
N GLY A 513 1.45 -14.70 0.91
CA GLY A 513 1.01 -14.54 2.29
C GLY A 513 2.11 -13.97 3.18
N LEU A 514 1.73 -13.24 4.23
CA LEU A 514 2.63 -12.90 5.33
C LEU A 514 3.21 -14.19 5.92
N ALA A 515 4.48 -14.17 6.29
CA ALA A 515 5.11 -15.26 7.01
C ALA A 515 5.79 -14.71 8.26
N ASP A 516 5.80 -15.50 9.33
CA ASP A 516 6.41 -15.06 10.58
C ASP A 516 7.92 -14.88 10.41
N GLY A 517 8.32 -13.61 10.43
CA GLY A 517 9.68 -13.20 10.69
C GLY A 517 9.96 -13.28 12.18
N TRP A 518 10.45 -14.42 12.67
CA TRP A 518 11.29 -14.43 13.88
C TRP A 518 10.63 -14.01 15.21
N THR A 519 9.30 -14.01 15.32
CA THR A 519 8.55 -13.69 16.55
C THR A 519 8.64 -14.77 17.65
N ARG A 520 9.31 -15.89 17.39
CA ARG A 520 9.58 -16.93 18.41
C ARG A 520 10.80 -16.65 19.29
N LEU A 521 11.77 -15.82 18.89
CA LEU A 521 13.05 -15.67 19.63
C LEU A 521 13.09 -14.49 20.62
N THR A 522 12.25 -13.47 20.48
CA THR A 522 12.13 -12.41 21.49
C THR A 522 11.42 -12.89 22.77
N ARG A 523 10.68 -14.01 22.71
CA ARG A 523 10.00 -14.60 23.88
C ARG A 523 10.94 -15.29 24.88
N HIS A 524 12.19 -15.58 24.50
CA HIS A 524 13.18 -16.10 25.46
C HIS A 524 13.95 -15.02 26.21
N TRP A 525 13.91 -13.76 25.77
CA TRP A 525 14.61 -12.68 26.47
C TRP A 525 13.77 -12.01 27.57
N THR A 526 12.44 -12.07 27.48
CA THR A 526 11.55 -11.53 28.53
C THR A 526 11.28 -12.51 29.68
N GLY A 527 11.54 -13.80 29.51
CA GLY A 527 11.39 -14.81 30.57
C GLY A 527 12.58 -14.97 31.52
N ILE A 528 13.67 -14.20 31.33
CA ILE A 528 14.86 -14.24 32.19
C ILE A 528 14.83 -13.10 33.24
N PHE A 529 13.86 -12.18 33.18
CA PHE A 529 13.72 -11.04 34.10
C PHE A 529 12.34 -10.93 34.79
N SER A 530 11.57 -12.02 34.84
CA SER A 530 10.43 -12.19 35.76
C SER A 530 10.76 -13.27 36.78
#